data_AF-A0A1Q3BGM1-F1
#
_entry.id   AF-A0A1Q3BGM1-F1
#
_cell.length_a   1.000
_cell.length_b   1.000
_cell.length_c   1.000
_cell.angle_alpha   90.00
_cell.angle_beta   90.00
_cell.angle_gamma   90.00
#
_symmetry.space_group_name_H-M   'P 1'
#
loop_
_entity.id
_entity.type
_entity.pdbx_description
1 polymer ?
#
loop_
_entity_poly.entity_id
_entity_poly.type
_entity_poly.pdbx_seq_one_letter_code
_entity_poly.pdbx_strand_id
1 'polypeptide(L)' 'MHYGAIIGGIVNNTLRPPVPSFCDHEWRFLMEQCWAPDPVGRQSLTEITKRLRNMSTACQTKPHSHQLQNQGLK' A
#
# COMPACT_ATOMS: atom_id res chain seq x y z
N MET A 1 -21.86 14.06 -10.91
CA MET A 1 -21.44 12.75 -11.46
C MET A 1 -20.05 12.39 -10.91
N HIS A 2 -19.97 11.60 -9.83
CA HIS A 2 -18.69 11.25 -9.19
C HIS A 2 -17.87 10.25 -10.02
N TYR A 3 -18.54 9.37 -10.78
CA TYR A 3 -17.90 8.39 -11.65
C TYR A 3 -16.98 9.02 -12.71
N GLY A 4 -17.32 10.21 -13.23
CA GLY A 4 -16.48 10.93 -14.19
C GLY A 4 -15.12 11.34 -13.59
N ALA A 5 -15.11 11.72 -12.30
CA ALA A 5 -13.88 12.06 -11.59
C ALA A 5 -13.04 10.80 -11.31
N ILE A 6 -13.68 9.68 -10.95
CA ILE A 6 -12.99 8.39 -10.71
C ILE A 6 -12.39 7.85 -12.00
N ILE A 7 -13.17 7.74 -13.07
CA ILE A 7 -12.71 7.25 -14.37
C ILE A 7 -11.63 8.18 -14.91
N GLY A 8 -11.88 9.50 -14.88
CA GLY A 8 -10.94 10.51 -15.35
C GLY A 8 -9.62 10.46 -14.59
N GLY A 9 -9.63 10.31 -13.26
CA GLY A 9 -8.39 10.25 -12.49
C GLY A 9 -7.66 8.91 -12.55
N ILE A 10 -8.35 7.79 -12.82
CA ILE A 10 -7.68 6.52 -13.10
C ILE A 10 -6.98 6.59 -14.46
N VAL A 11 -7.68 7.05 -15.51
CA VAL A 11 -7.13 7.20 -16.88
C VAL A 11 -6.01 8.23 -16.92
N ASN A 12 -6.19 9.36 -16.22
CA ASN A 12 -5.18 10.41 -16.12
C ASN A 12 -4.12 10.12 -15.06
N ASN A 13 -4.17 8.94 -14.42
CA ASN A 13 -3.14 8.46 -13.50
C ASN A 13 -2.94 9.39 -12.27
N THR A 14 -3.97 10.15 -11.89
CA THR A 14 -3.97 11.05 -10.73
C THR A 14 -4.67 10.45 -9.51
N LEU A 15 -5.45 9.39 -9.68
CA LEU A 15 -6.12 8.71 -8.57
C LEU A 15 -5.36 7.46 -8.14
N ARG A 16 -5.01 7.44 -6.85
CA ARG A 16 -4.46 6.30 -6.13
C ARG A 16 -5.13 6.17 -4.77
N PRO A 17 -5.33 4.95 -4.26
CA PRO A 17 -5.81 4.77 -2.89
C PRO A 17 -4.83 5.44 -1.92
N PRO A 18 -5.31 6.16 -0.89
CA PRO A 18 -4.44 6.63 0.17
C PRO A 18 -3.84 5.43 0.91
N VAL A 19 -2.56 5.50 1.25
CA VAL A 19 -1.94 4.50 2.11
C VAL A 19 -2.42 4.75 3.55
N PRO A 20 -2.98 3.73 4.24
CA PRO A 20 -3.41 3.90 5.62
C PRO A 20 -2.24 4.21 6.55
N SER A 21 -2.47 5.08 7.55
CA SER A 21 -1.44 5.53 8.49
C SER A 21 -0.97 4.44 9.47
N PHE A 22 -1.76 3.38 9.66
CA PHE A 22 -1.44 2.25 10.54
C PHE A 22 -0.54 1.20 9.88
N CYS A 23 -0.25 1.31 8.58
CA CYS A 23 0.67 0.39 7.92
C CYS A 23 2.10 0.63 8.41
N ASP A 24 2.86 -0.46 8.61
CA ASP A 24 4.28 -0.36 8.90
C ASP A 24 4.98 0.47 7.82
N HIS A 25 6.01 1.20 8.22
CA HIS A 25 6.73 2.11 7.34
C HIS A 25 7.26 1.41 6.08
N GLU A 26 7.71 0.16 6.18
CA GLU A 26 8.21 -0.60 5.04
C GLU A 26 7.10 -0.97 4.05
N TRP A 27 5.93 -1.36 4.55
CA TRP A 27 4.73 -1.62 3.74
C TRP A 27 4.24 -0.36 3.04
N ARG A 28 4.20 0.76 3.77
CA ARG A 28 3.83 2.06 3.22
C ARG A 28 4.74 2.48 2.08
N PHE A 29 6.05 2.44 2.31
CA PHE A 29 7.03 2.83 1.30
C PHE A 29 6.94 1.94 0.05
N LEU A 30 6.73 0.62 0.22
CA LEU A 30 6.53 -0.27 -0.93
C LEU A 30 5.28 0.11 -1.74
N MET A 31 4.15 0.38 -1.08
CA MET A 31 2.91 0.80 -1.76
C MET A 31 3.08 2.12 -2.51
N GLU A 32 3.76 3.11 -1.92
CA GLU A 32 4.04 4.41 -2.55
C GLU A 32 4.87 4.23 -3.84
N GLN A 33 5.89 3.36 -3.81
CA GLN A 33 6.71 3.05 -5.00
C GLN A 33 5.92 2.30 -6.09
N CYS A 34 5.05 1.35 -5.71
CA CYS A 34 4.20 0.63 -6.65
C CYS A 34 3.17 1.53 -7.33
N TRP A 35 2.71 2.57 -6.61
CA TRP A 35 1.67 3.49 -7.07
C TRP A 35 2.19 4.81 -7.60
N ALA A 36 3.50 4.94 -7.82
CA ALA A 36 4.13 6.16 -8.33
C ALA A 36 3.39 6.72 -9.56
N PRO A 37 3.17 8.05 -9.62
CA PRO A 37 2.51 8.68 -10.75
C PRO A 37 3.35 8.49 -12.02
N ASP A 38 4.65 8.69 -11.95
CA ASP A 38 5.54 8.36 -13.06
C ASP A 38 5.64 6.83 -13.23
N PRO A 39 5.28 6.25 -14.40
CA PRO A 39 5.46 4.84 -14.69
C PRO A 39 6.92 4.38 -14.55
N VAL A 40 7.90 5.24 -14.85
CA VAL A 40 9.34 4.92 -14.76
C VAL A 40 9.79 4.82 -13.29
N GLY A 41 9.12 5.54 -12.40
CA GLY A 41 9.34 5.47 -10.96
C GLY A 41 8.82 4.18 -10.29
N ARG A 42 7.99 3.40 -11.01
CA ARG A 42 7.46 2.13 -10.48
C ARG A 42 8.52 1.04 -10.52
N GLN A 43 8.69 0.35 -9.40
CA GLN A 43 9.63 -0.77 -9.32
C GLN A 43 9.18 -1.93 -10.23
N SER A 44 10.15 -2.69 -10.76
CA SER A 44 9.85 -3.89 -11.54
C SER A 44 9.18 -4.95 -10.66
N LEU A 45 8.34 -5.80 -11.26
CA LEU A 45 7.67 -6.88 -10.54
C LEU A 45 8.66 -7.82 -9.84
N THR A 46 9.84 -8.04 -10.43
CA THR A 46 10.91 -8.84 -9.85
C THR A 46 11.43 -8.23 -8.55
N GLU A 47 11.67 -6.91 -8.53
CA GLU A 47 12.14 -6.21 -7.33
C GLU A 47 11.06 -6.17 -6.24
N ILE A 48 9.80 -5.93 -6.64
CA ILE A 48 8.64 -6.00 -5.73
C ILE A 48 8.56 -7.38 -5.09
N THR A 49 8.64 -8.45 -5.88
CA THR A 49 8.55 -9.84 -5.38
C THR A 49 9.69 -10.15 -4.41
N LYS A 50 10.91 -9.74 -4.73
CA LYS A 50 12.08 -9.90 -3.87
C LYS A 50 11.89 -9.21 -2.53
N ARG A 51 11.40 -7.96 -2.55
CA ARG A 51 11.17 -7.19 -1.33
C ARG A 51 10.04 -7.77 -0.47
N LEU A 52 8.94 -8.17 -1.08
CA LEU A 52 7.82 -8.83 -0.40
C LEU A 52 8.26 -10.12 0.31
N ARG A 53 9.14 -10.92 -0.31
CA ARG A 53 9.70 -12.12 0.34
C ARG A 53 10.49 -11.77 1.60
N ASN A 54 11.36 -10.78 1.53
CA ASN A 54 12.15 -10.32 2.68
C ASN A 54 11.25 -9.81 3.82
N MET A 55 10.25 -8.99 3.47
CA MET A 55 9.27 -8.47 4.43
C MET A 55 8.46 -9.59 5.08
N SER A 56 8.02 -10.58 4.30
CA SER A 56 7.29 -11.75 4.81
C SER A 56 8.12 -12.54 5.81
N THR A 57 9.40 -12.79 5.52
CA THR A 57 10.30 -13.47 6.47
C THR A 57 10.51 -12.69 7.77
N ALA A 58 10.51 -11.35 7.71
CA ALA A 58 10.64 -10.48 8.89
C ALA A 58 9.35 -10.40 9.72
N CYS A 59 8.19 -10.69 9.13
CA CYS A 59 6.92 -10.78 9.87
C CYS A 59 6.82 -12.06 10.71
N GLN A 60 7.43 -13.16 10.26
CA GLN A 60 7.38 -14.46 10.94
C GLN A 60 8.15 -14.48 12.28
N THR A 61 9.00 -13.48 12.54
CA THR A 61 9.80 -13.39 13.77
C THR A 61 9.14 -12.57 14.87
N LYS A 62 7.94 -12.01 14.63
CA LYS A 62 7.18 -11.24 15.61
C LYS A 62 5.92 -12.03 16.00
N PRO A 63 5.71 -12.40 17.28
CA PRO A 63 4.43 -12.96 17.69
C PRO A 63 3.33 -11.93 17.41
N HIS A 64 2.45 -12.27 16.48
CA HIS A 64 1.37 -11.40 16.01
C HIS A 64 0.28 -11.35 17.08
N SER A 65 0.43 -10.51 18.11
CA SER A 65 -0.69 -10.13 18.95
C SER A 65 -1.62 -9.25 18.12
N HIS A 66 -2.57 -9.89 17.44
CA HIS A 66 -3.75 -9.25 16.86
C HIS A 66 -4.50 -8.50 17.97
N GLN A 67 -4.20 -7.23 18.18
CA GLN A 67 -5.10 -6.35 18.90
C GLN A 67 -6.17 -5.87 17.91
N LEU A 68 -7.25 -6.66 17.78
CA LEU A 68 -8.53 -6.15 17.32
C LEU A 68 -8.92 -5.02 18.27
N GLN A 69 -8.65 -3.76 17.90
CA GLN A 69 -9.23 -2.60 18.59
C GLN A 69 -10.70 -2.48 18.17
N ASN A 70 -11.52 -3.35 18.74
CA ASN A 70 -12.94 -3.13 18.90
C ASN A 70 -13.11 -1.96 19.87
N GLN A 71 -13.50 -0.78 19.38
CA GLN A 71 -14.10 0.25 20.24
C GLN A 71 -15.38 0.73 19.60
N GLY A 72 -16.47 0.07 19.98
CA GLY A 72 -17.74 0.75 20.12
C GLY A 72 -17.75 1.64 21.37
N LEU A 73 -18.57 2.68 21.28
CA LEU A 73 -19.16 3.49 22.35
C LEU A 73 -18.29 4.63 22.93
N LYS A 74 -18.51 5.84 22.41
CA LYS A 74 -19.39 6.83 23.05
C LYS A 74 -20.08 7.69 22.00
#